data_AF-A0AA38TXM5-F1
#
_entry.id   AF-A0AA38TXM5-F1
#
_cell.length_a   1.000
_cell.length_b   1.000
_cell.length_c   1.000
_cell.angle_alpha   90.00
_cell.angle_beta   90.00
_cell.angle_gamma   90.00
#
_symmetry.space_group_name_H-M   'P 1'
#
loop_
_entity.id
_entity.type
_entity.pdbx_description
1 polymer ?
#
loop_
_entity_poly.entity_id
_entity_poly.type
_entity_poly.pdbx_seq_one_letter_code
_entity_poly.pdbx_strand_id
1 'polypeptide(L)'
;MKHSSARNVIERCFGMLKAKWGILRDNSYYPIDSKVRIIMVCCLLHKFLMREMPIDPFDNEDEVDEGTGDLAGEDEDNINVVGTSNEWTIFRDNLAQSMFDSWNATN
;
A
#
# COMPACT_ATOMS: atom_id res chain seq x y z
N MET A 1 13.43 16.14 6.37
CA MET A 1 14.05 14.84 6.02
C MET A 1 13.48 13.62 6.76
N LYS A 2 13.12 13.68 8.05
CA LYS A 2 12.59 12.51 8.78
C LYS A 2 11.25 11.97 8.23
N HIS A 3 10.36 12.86 7.78
CA HIS A 3 9.06 12.47 7.21
C HIS A 3 9.18 11.71 5.87
N SER A 4 10.11 12.11 5.01
CA SER A 4 10.31 11.49 3.69
C SER A 4 10.85 10.06 3.82
N SER A 5 11.74 9.81 4.78
CA SER A 5 12.29 8.47 5.03
C SER A 5 11.23 7.50 5.56
N ALA A 6 10.43 7.92 6.54
CA ALA A 6 9.34 7.08 7.07
C ALA A 6 8.30 6.74 5.98
N ARG A 7 7.95 7.73 5.14
CA ARG A 7 7.06 7.54 4.01
C ARG A 7 7.61 6.52 3.01
N ASN A 8 8.89 6.62 2.67
CA ASN A 8 9.54 5.70 1.75
C ASN A 8 9.50 4.24 2.25
N VAL A 9 9.77 4.03 3.54
CA VAL A 9 9.67 2.68 4.14
C VAL A 9 8.25 2.13 4.03
N ILE A 10 7.25 2.95 4.36
CA ILE A 10 5.83 2.55 4.28
C ILE A 10 5.45 2.20 2.83
N GLU A 11 5.82 3.05 1.87
CA GLU A 11 5.54 2.83 0.45
C GLU A 11 6.21 1.54 -0.07
N ARG A 12 7.48 1.29 0.30
CA ARG A 12 8.19 0.04 -0.04
C ARG A 12 7.50 -1.19 0.56
N CYS A 13 7.07 -1.12 1.82
CA CYS A 13 6.32 -2.22 2.46
C CYS A 13 5.02 -2.55 1.72
N PHE A 14 4.26 -1.52 1.32
CA PHE A 14 3.03 -1.73 0.53
C PHE A 14 3.32 -2.25 -0.87
N GLY A 15 4.41 -1.81 -1.50
CA GLY A 15 4.86 -2.33 -2.80
C GLY A 15 5.11 -3.84 -2.76
N MET A 16 5.87 -4.31 -1.77
CA MET A 16 6.16 -5.74 -1.57
C MET A 16 4.88 -6.55 -1.28
N LEU A 17 3.99 -6.03 -0.45
CA LEU A 17 2.70 -6.68 -0.18
C LEU A 17 1.83 -6.80 -1.45
N LYS A 18 1.79 -5.77 -2.29
CA LYS A 18 1.07 -5.79 -3.57
C LYS A 18 1.70 -6.73 -4.59
N ALA A 19 3.02 -6.85 -4.61
CA ALA A 19 3.72 -7.78 -5.48
C ALA A 19 3.36 -9.24 -5.16
N LYS A 20 3.26 -9.57 -3.86
CA LYS A 20 2.95 -10.93 -3.39
C LYS A 20 1.46 -11.27 -3.42
N TRP A 21 0.59 -10.30 -3.14
CA TRP A 21 -0.86 -10.52 -3.00
C TRP A 21 -1.64 -9.79 -4.10
N GLY A 22 -2.03 -10.52 -5.15
CA GLY A 22 -2.80 -9.96 -6.28
C GLY A 22 -4.10 -9.25 -5.87
N ILE A 23 -4.74 -9.68 -4.79
CA ILE A 23 -5.94 -9.04 -4.22
C ILE A 23 -5.72 -7.57 -3.81
N LEU A 24 -4.46 -7.16 -3.58
CA LEU A 24 -4.11 -5.77 -3.24
C LEU A 24 -3.74 -4.93 -4.47
N ARG A 25 -3.61 -5.53 -5.66
CA ARG A 25 -3.29 -4.83 -6.92
C ARG A 25 -4.53 -4.19 -7.52
N ASP A 26 -5.64 -4.91 -7.56
CA ASP A 26 -6.89 -4.40 -8.12
C ASP A 26 -7.72 -3.63 -7.12
N ASN A 27 -8.39 -2.58 -7.61
CA ASN A 27 -9.34 -1.82 -6.81
C ASN A 27 -10.61 -2.63 -6.59
N SER A 28 -10.54 -3.54 -5.62
CA SER A 28 -11.67 -4.37 -5.26
C SER A 28 -12.78 -3.52 -4.64
N TYR A 29 -14.03 -3.76 -5.02
CA TYR A 29 -15.23 -3.10 -4.48
C TYR A 29 -15.62 -3.60 -3.08
N TYR A 30 -14.64 -3.73 -2.18
CA TYR A 30 -14.89 -4.08 -0.79
C TYR A 30 -15.23 -2.82 0.03
N PRO A 31 -16.17 -2.90 0.98
CA PRO A 31 -16.36 -1.88 2.01
C PRO A 31 -15.03 -1.60 2.74
N ILE A 32 -14.86 -0.38 3.25
CA ILE A 32 -13.60 0.07 3.89
C ILE A 32 -13.16 -0.89 4.98
N ASP A 33 -14.08 -1.35 5.84
CA ASP A 33 -13.80 -2.29 6.91
C ASP A 33 -13.23 -3.62 6.40
N SER A 34 -13.69 -4.07 5.24
CA SER A 34 -13.21 -5.29 4.60
C SER A 34 -11.83 -5.09 4.00
N LYS A 35 -11.55 -3.94 3.37
CA LYS A 35 -10.20 -3.60 2.86
C LYS A 35 -9.16 -3.60 3.98
N VAL A 36 -9.48 -2.99 5.14
CA VAL A 36 -8.58 -2.96 6.31
C VAL A 36 -8.31 -4.38 6.82
N ARG A 37 -9.34 -5.22 6.92
CA ARG A 37 -9.17 -6.64 7.33
C ARG A 37 -8.32 -7.43 6.35
N ILE A 38 -8.53 -7.27 5.05
CA ILE A 38 -7.73 -7.94 4.00
C ILE A 38 -6.26 -7.55 4.15
N ILE A 39 -5.95 -6.25 4.27
CA ILE A 39 -4.58 -5.77 4.45
C ILE A 39 -3.95 -6.37 5.71
N MET A 40 -4.67 -6.39 6.84
CA MET A 40 -4.18 -7.00 8.08
C MET A 40 -3.87 -8.50 7.91
N VAL A 41 -4.75 -9.24 7.25
CA VAL A 41 -4.54 -10.67 6.99
C VAL A 41 -3.32 -10.88 6.09
N CYS A 42 -3.14 -10.09 5.02
CA CYS A 42 -1.96 -10.14 4.17
C CYS A 42 -0.66 -9.90 4.95
N CYS A 43 -0.65 -8.91 5.87
CA CYS A 43 0.50 -8.64 6.73
C CYS A 43 0.81 -9.80 7.70
N LEU A 44 -0.22 -10.38 8.31
CA LEU A 44 -0.07 -11.53 9.23
C LEU A 44 0.44 -12.77 8.51
N LEU A 45 -0.13 -13.07 7.34
CA LEU A 45 0.30 -14.19 6.50
C LEU A 45 1.74 -14.00 6.01
N HIS A 46 2.11 -12.78 5.61
CA HIS A 46 3.48 -12.48 5.21
C HIS A 46 4.48 -12.74 6.35
N LYS A 47 4.18 -12.26 7.57
CA LYS A 47 5.00 -12.54 8.76
C LYS A 47 5.07 -14.02 9.11
N PHE A 48 3.95 -14.74 8.98
CA PHE A 48 3.88 -16.17 9.24
C PHE A 48 4.71 -16.97 8.23
N LEU A 49 4.58 -16.67 6.94
CA LEU A 49 5.36 -17.33 5.89
C LEU A 49 6.86 -17.06 6.04
N MET A 50 7.28 -15.83 6.36
CA MET A 50 8.70 -15.54 6.64
C MET A 50 9.23 -16.32 7.85
N ARG A 51 8.39 -16.64 8.84
CA ARG A 51 8.79 -17.41 10.02
C ARG A 51 8.95 -18.90 9.71
N GLU A 52 7.99 -19.48 8.99
CA GLU A 52 7.95 -20.92 8.73
C GLU A 52 8.76 -21.32 7.49
N MET A 53 8.96 -20.39 6.54
CA MET A 53 9.68 -20.60 5.29
C MET A 53 10.73 -19.50 5.11
N PRO A 54 11.95 -19.68 5.64
CA PRO A 54 12.99 -18.65 5.64
C PRO A 54 13.58 -18.32 4.26
N ILE A 55 13.28 -19.14 3.25
CA ILE A 55 13.63 -18.87 1.85
C ILE A 55 12.32 -18.72 1.10
N ASP A 56 11.91 -17.49 0.84
CA ASP A 56 10.75 -17.21 0.00
C ASP A 56 11.20 -17.25 -1.48
N PRO A 57 10.67 -18.14 -2.34
CA PRO A 57 10.98 -18.15 -3.77
C PRO A 57 10.59 -16.84 -4.48
N PHE A 58 9.82 -15.99 -3.81
CA PHE A 58 9.41 -14.67 -4.26
C PHE A 58 10.21 -13.52 -3.63
N ASP A 59 11.08 -13.79 -2.64
CA ASP A 59 12.15 -12.86 -2.23
C ASP A 59 13.23 -12.91 -3.32
N ASN A 60 12.98 -12.21 -4.42
CA ASN A 60 14.07 -11.82 -5.29
C ASN A 60 14.72 -10.63 -4.60
N GLU A 61 15.88 -10.85 -3.97
CA GLU A 61 16.72 -9.85 -3.29
C GLU A 61 17.29 -8.78 -4.25
N ASP A 62 16.71 -8.58 -5.44
CA ASP A 62 17.13 -7.57 -6.38
C ASP A 62 16.08 -6.46 -6.48
N GLU A 63 16.46 -5.31 -5.93
CA GLU A 63 15.91 -4.02 -6.31
C GLU A 63 15.90 -3.89 -7.84
N VAL A 64 14.72 -3.66 -8.42
CA VAL A 64 14.61 -2.75 -9.56
C VAL A 64 13.84 -1.53 -9.08
N ASP A 65 14.63 -0.59 -8.57
CA ASP A 65 14.35 0.83 -8.68
C ASP A 65 14.29 1.24 -10.17
N GLU A 66 13.56 2.31 -10.43
CA GLU A 66 13.40 3.02 -11.70
C GLU A 66 12.73 2.28 -12.87
N GLY A 67 11.43 2.57 -13.03
CA GLY A 67 10.79 2.46 -14.34
C GLY A 67 9.28 2.47 -14.24
N THR A 68 8.67 3.55 -14.68
CA THR A 68 7.32 3.56 -15.26
C THR A 68 7.19 2.40 -16.25
N GLY A 69 6.76 1.24 -15.76
CA GLY A 69 6.51 0.03 -16.53
C GLY A 69 5.02 -0.16 -16.66
N ASP A 70 4.46 0.57 -17.62
CA ASP A 70 3.13 0.38 -18.16
C ASP A 70 3.07 -1.03 -18.77
N LEU A 71 2.82 -2.04 -17.93
CA LEU A 71 2.53 -3.39 -18.41
C LEU A 71 1.04 -3.44 -18.69
N ALA A 72 0.72 -3.06 -19.92
CA ALA A 72 -0.52 -3.36 -20.61
C ALA A 72 -0.81 -4.87 -20.52
N GLY A 73 -1.55 -5.25 -19.48
CA GLY A 73 -2.38 -6.45 -19.49
C GLY A 73 -3.74 -6.03 -20.04
N GLU A 74 -4.07 -6.49 -21.24
CA GLU A 74 -5.43 -6.43 -21.78
C GLU A 74 -6.34 -7.30 -20.90
N ASP A 75 -6.81 -6.75 -19.78
CA ASP A 75 -7.87 -7.36 -18.98
C ASP A 75 -9.20 -6.73 -19.40
N GLU A 76 -9.99 -7.51 -20.13
CA GLU A 76 -11.30 -7.18 -20.71
C GLU A 76 -12.39 -6.95 -19.64
N ASP A 77 -12.06 -7.15 -18.36
CA ASP A 77 -12.93 -6.93 -17.20
C ASP A 77 -12.58 -5.66 -16.39
N ASN A 78 -11.78 -4.76 -16.97
CA ASN A 78 -11.33 -3.55 -16.28
C ASN A 78 -12.47 -2.55 -16.02
N ILE A 79 -12.51 -2.05 -14.79
CA ILE A 79 -13.37 -0.95 -14.35
C ILE A 79 -12.98 0.31 -15.14
N ASN A 80 -13.72 0.60 -16.21
CA ASN A 80 -13.46 1.71 -17.13
C ASN A 80 -13.73 3.11 -16.53
N VAL A 81 -14.34 3.20 -15.35
CA VAL A 81 -14.60 4.46 -14.65
C VAL A 81 -14.33 4.31 -13.17
N VAL A 82 -13.20 4.87 -12.73
CA VAL A 82 -12.95 5.19 -11.32
C VAL A 82 -13.36 6.65 -11.13
N GLY A 83 -14.47 6.88 -10.42
CA GLY A 83 -14.76 8.21 -9.89
C GLY A 83 -13.69 8.59 -8.88
N THR A 84 -13.00 9.70 -9.08
CA THR A 84 -12.05 10.24 -8.10
C THR A 84 -12.82 10.71 -6.88
N SER A 85 -13.05 9.82 -5.91
CA SER A 85 -13.59 10.23 -4.61
C SER A 85 -12.52 11.04 -3.88
N ASN A 86 -12.86 12.29 -3.56
CA ASN A 86 -12.01 13.20 -2.81
C ASN A 86 -11.91 12.81 -1.32
N GLU A 87 -12.71 11.86 -0.85
CA GLU A 87 -12.80 11.44 0.56
C GLU A 87 -11.44 11.03 1.15
N TRP A 88 -10.65 10.25 0.41
CA TRP A 88 -9.34 9.79 0.88
C TRP A 88 -8.28 10.90 0.89
N THR A 89 -8.35 11.81 -0.09
CA THR A 89 -7.48 12.99 -0.13
C THR A 89 -7.79 13.87 1.08
N ILE A 90 -9.07 14.16 1.32
CA ILE A 90 -9.54 14.95 2.47
C ILE A 90 -9.14 14.32 3.80
N PHE A 91 -9.31 13.00 3.96
CA PHE A 91 -8.93 12.31 5.20
C PHE A 91 -7.44 12.44 5.49
N ARG A 92 -6.58 12.21 4.48
CA ARG A 92 -5.13 12.35 4.65
C ARG A 92 -4.72 13.79 4.98
N ASP A 93 -5.33 14.76 4.32
CA ASP A 93 -4.99 16.18 4.52
C ASP A 93 -5.40 16.65 5.92
N ASN A 94 -6.57 16.23 6.40
CA ASN A 94 -7.02 16.51 7.76
C ASN A 94 -6.12 15.86 8.82
N LEU A 95 -5.67 14.63 8.59
CA LEU A 95 -4.74 13.96 9.50
C LEU A 95 -3.39 14.68 9.56
N ALA A 96 -2.85 15.07 8.41
CA ALA A 96 -1.61 15.82 8.33
C ALA A 96 -1.71 17.18 9.04
N GLN A 97 -2.83 17.89 8.86
CA GLN A 97 -3.09 19.17 9.53
C GLN A 97 -3.17 18.98 11.05
N SER A 98 -3.92 17.98 11.52
CA SER A 98 -4.04 17.69 12.96
C SER A 98 -2.69 17.38 13.61
N MET A 99 -1.82 16.62 12.94
CA MET A 99 -0.47 16.33 13.44
C MET A 99 0.41 17.58 13.49
N PHE A 100 0.29 18.47 12.50
CA PHE A 100 1.03 19.73 12.46
C PHE A 100 0.58 20.70 13.54
N ASP A 101 -0.73 20.84 13.74
CA ASP A 101 -1.30 21.72 14.77
C ASP A 101 -0.92 21.24 16.18
N SER A 102 -0.94 19.93 16.41
CA SER A 102 -0.48 19.33 17.66
C SER A 102 1.00 19.60 17.93
N TRP A 103 1.84 19.61 16.89
CA TRP A 103 3.26 19.93 17.02
C TRP A 103 3.49 21.40 17.37
N ASN A 104 2.82 22.33 16.67
CA ASN A 104 2.87 23.76 16.98
C ASN A 104 2.32 24.11 18.36
N ALA A 105 1.38 23.34 18.89
CA ALA A 105 0.84 23.56 20.23
C ALA A 105 1.79 23.09 21.35
N THR A 106 2.71 22.18 21.04
CA THR A 106 3.64 21.59 22.01
C THR A 106 5.02 22.27 21.98
N ASN A 107 5.28 23.13 20.99
CA ASN A 107 6.58 23.77 20.73
C ASN A 107 6.43 25.29 20.62
#